data_AF-A0A6B1IAH0-F1
#
_entry.id   AF-A0A6B1IAH0-F1
#
_cell.length_a   1.000
_cell.length_b   1.000
_cell.length_c   1.000
_cell.angle_alpha   90.00
_cell.angle_beta   90.00
_cell.angle_gamma   90.00
#
_symmetry.space_group_name_H-M   'P 1'
#
loop_
_entity.id
_entity.type
_entity.pdbx_description
1 polymer ?
#
loop_
_entity_poly.entity_id
_entity_poly.type
_entity_poly.pdbx_seq_one_letter_code
_entity_poly.pdbx_strand_id
1 'polypeptide(L)'
;MKIWQATVGRQRFIELLQRNPPAVPVRTWEGGKREGVGKGEICLLWAREPRKGEMPVAVVVPEGEVEDFFAWTNTYLSNWSPITSYFRVFSDRELIRRDEEVKSTVGKLLEAASIGLIVAEAIGQSREGYDVDRVSMSACVATFSYAAVQSICNKVEISQFAREWSNCRLLTGQAPLRIDVESMLTPWEAIEDMVTERVDGTRGRTNRGKGRLFVEGLREVADEGEIGEATWRRITARIPKAQRAIQLMKGTHEERVIALETVLGEGGNRGRRYSDESSFVAGYLGSRVFPGTIKHIGLVLKYSDKYPSAALWLGLFAGLHERRELSMNSLGRHIWRAIASEESVLSRPRCDIGIRELRVLVEGGLFGTQYRTATPGRLVVELHPCVYTVVRWPVQYSEKEGRRQRELFTGITGEIGGVVNDLKEARSGLDEAIRRLERSIQK
;
A
#
# COMPACT_ATOMS: atom_id res chain seq x y z
N MET A 1 -7.19 1.53 26.61
CA MET A 1 -6.30 2.72 26.70
C MET A 1 -7.17 3.90 27.06
N LYS A 2 -6.77 4.78 28.00
CA LYS A 2 -7.54 5.98 28.35
C LYS A 2 -7.25 7.08 27.34
N ILE A 3 -8.28 7.55 26.64
CA ILE A 3 -8.17 8.57 25.61
C ILE A 3 -8.95 9.79 26.09
N TRP A 4 -8.36 10.96 25.95
CA TRP A 4 -9.00 12.21 26.35
C TRP A 4 -9.60 12.84 25.11
N GLN A 5 -10.86 13.27 25.18
CA GLN A 5 -11.56 13.81 24.04
C GLN A 5 -12.41 15.03 24.38
N ALA A 6 -12.63 15.89 23.39
CA ALA A 6 -13.56 16.99 23.48
C ALA A 6 -14.25 17.24 22.13
N THR A 7 -15.54 17.52 22.14
CA THR A 7 -16.30 17.89 20.94
C THR A 7 -16.49 19.40 20.89
N VAL A 8 -16.16 20.01 19.76
CA VAL A 8 -16.18 21.45 19.54
C VAL A 8 -16.73 21.79 18.16
N GLY A 9 -17.29 22.98 17.97
CA GLY A 9 -17.59 23.50 16.64
C GLY A 9 -16.35 24.07 15.93
N ARG A 10 -16.46 24.31 14.62
CA ARG A 10 -15.42 24.92 13.77
C ARG A 10 -14.80 26.21 14.35
N GLN A 11 -15.63 27.13 14.82
CA GLN A 11 -15.17 28.40 15.40
C GLN A 11 -14.29 28.15 16.63
N ARG A 12 -14.71 27.24 17.50
CA ARG A 12 -13.96 26.89 18.70
C ARG A 12 -12.67 26.14 18.38
N PHE A 13 -12.66 25.34 17.31
CA PHE A 13 -11.43 24.73 16.82
C PHE A 13 -10.43 25.80 16.32
N ILE A 14 -10.87 26.84 15.62
CA ILE A 14 -10.00 27.98 15.25
C ILE A 14 -9.39 28.63 16.51
N GLU A 15 -10.21 28.92 17.51
CA GLU A 15 -9.75 29.54 18.77
C GLU A 15 -8.69 28.69 19.49
N LEU A 16 -8.82 27.36 19.43
CA LEU A 16 -7.84 26.43 20.00
C LEU A 16 -6.47 26.47 19.32
N LEU A 17 -6.41 26.83 18.04
CA LEU A 17 -5.15 26.93 17.29
C LEU A 17 -4.45 28.29 17.48
N GLN A 18 -5.03 29.22 18.26
CA GLN A 18 -4.45 30.51 18.56
C GLN A 18 -3.53 30.46 19.79
N ARG A 19 -2.69 31.50 19.99
CA ARG A 19 -1.66 31.53 21.07
C ARG A 19 -2.20 31.39 22.50
N ASN A 20 -3.48 31.71 22.73
CA ASN A 20 -4.13 31.63 24.04
C ASN A 20 -5.39 30.77 23.95
N PRO A 21 -5.25 29.43 23.85
CA PRO A 21 -6.39 28.56 23.64
C PRO A 21 -7.29 28.60 24.89
N PRO A 22 -8.60 28.75 24.68
CA PRO A 22 -9.54 28.76 25.78
C PRO A 22 -9.70 27.35 26.36
N ALA A 23 -10.12 27.24 27.62
CA ALA A 23 -10.36 25.93 28.24
C ALA A 23 -11.49 25.21 27.48
N VAL A 24 -11.30 23.92 27.22
CA VAL A 24 -12.31 23.07 26.60
C VAL A 24 -12.67 21.98 27.58
N PRO A 25 -13.96 21.68 27.78
CA PRO A 25 -14.37 20.59 28.65
C PRO A 25 -13.92 19.26 28.03
N VAL A 26 -12.88 18.67 28.60
CA VAL A 26 -12.35 17.38 28.16
C VAL A 26 -13.01 16.27 28.96
N ARG A 27 -13.43 15.22 28.27
CA ARG A 27 -13.96 13.99 28.86
C ARG A 27 -13.00 12.85 28.59
N THR A 28 -13.00 11.85 29.46
CA THR A 28 -12.23 10.62 29.26
C THR A 28 -13.10 9.58 28.57
N TRP A 29 -12.53 8.93 27.57
CA TRP A 29 -13.09 7.75 26.92
C TRP A 29 -12.18 6.56 27.24
N GLU A 30 -12.77 5.54 27.87
CA GLU A 30 -12.10 4.29 28.25
C GLU A 30 -12.89 3.12 27.68
N GLY A 31 -12.65 2.77 26.41
CA GLY A 31 -13.18 1.56 25.75
C GLY A 31 -14.71 1.41 25.77
N GLY A 32 -15.36 1.52 24.61
CA GLY A 32 -16.81 1.30 24.51
C GLY A 32 -17.46 2.16 23.43
N LYS A 33 -18.80 2.17 23.40
CA LYS A 33 -19.58 2.97 22.43
C LYS A 33 -19.24 4.46 22.60
N ARG A 34 -18.52 5.01 21.63
CA ARG A 34 -18.28 6.44 21.51
C ARG A 34 -19.56 7.12 21.02
N GLU A 35 -19.89 8.26 21.60
CA GLU A 35 -20.91 9.15 21.03
C GLU A 35 -20.41 9.61 19.67
N GLY A 36 -21.20 9.35 18.61
CA GLY A 36 -20.84 9.79 17.27
C GLY A 36 -20.68 11.30 17.20
N VAL A 37 -19.80 11.77 16.32
CA VAL A 37 -19.59 13.21 16.11
C VAL A 37 -20.78 13.78 15.33
N GLY A 38 -21.45 14.79 15.87
CA GLY A 38 -22.59 15.44 15.22
C GLY A 38 -22.17 16.25 13.99
N LYS A 39 -23.13 16.51 13.09
CA LYS A 39 -22.90 17.27 11.86
C LYS A 39 -22.30 18.65 12.16
N GLY A 40 -21.19 19.02 11.51
CA GLY A 40 -20.50 20.30 11.77
C GLY A 40 -19.75 20.39 13.09
N GLU A 41 -19.77 19.33 13.90
CA GLU A 41 -18.93 19.20 15.09
C GLU A 41 -17.60 18.52 14.74
N ILE A 42 -16.61 18.74 15.58
CA ILE A 42 -15.27 18.19 15.47
C ILE A 42 -14.90 17.61 16.83
N CYS A 43 -14.50 16.34 16.86
CA CYS A 43 -13.99 15.73 18.08
C CYS A 43 -12.46 15.72 18.06
N LEU A 44 -11.86 16.21 19.14
CA LEU A 44 -10.42 16.33 19.33
C LEU A 44 -9.96 15.24 20.28
N LEU A 45 -8.85 14.58 19.97
CA LEU A 45 -8.31 13.47 20.76
C LEU A 45 -6.91 13.81 21.29
N TRP A 46 -6.64 13.41 22.53
CA TRP A 46 -5.32 13.47 23.18
C TRP A 46 -4.95 12.10 23.77
N ALA A 47 -3.67 11.76 23.65
CA ALA A 47 -3.11 10.51 24.20
C ALA A 47 -3.02 10.52 25.74
N ARG A 48 -3.08 11.71 26.36
CA ARG A 48 -2.98 11.94 27.80
C ARG A 48 -3.84 13.15 28.18
N GLU A 49 -4.01 13.39 29.48
CA GLU A 49 -4.75 14.55 29.96
C GLU A 49 -4.09 15.84 29.44
N PRO A 50 -4.81 16.64 28.64
CA PRO A 50 -4.21 17.80 28.00
C PRO A 50 -3.91 18.89 29.02
N ARG A 51 -2.67 19.37 29.00
CA ARG A 51 -2.32 20.60 29.71
C ARG A 51 -2.87 21.82 28.95
N LYS A 52 -2.97 22.97 29.62
CA LYS A 52 -3.38 24.22 28.97
C LYS A 52 -2.48 24.50 27.76
N GLY A 53 -3.08 24.57 26.58
CA GLY A 53 -2.39 24.78 25.30
C GLY A 53 -1.76 23.54 24.67
N GLU A 54 -1.96 22.36 25.23
CA GLU A 54 -1.57 21.12 24.58
C GLU A 54 -2.49 20.82 23.39
N MET A 55 -1.89 20.70 22.22
CA MET A 55 -2.60 20.44 20.97
C MET A 55 -3.07 18.98 20.91
N PRO A 56 -4.24 18.71 20.30
CA PRO A 56 -4.68 17.34 20.08
C PRO A 56 -3.69 16.60 19.18
N VAL A 57 -3.72 15.27 19.24
CA VAL A 57 -2.92 14.41 18.34
C VAL A 57 -3.73 13.98 17.13
N ALA A 58 -5.06 13.95 17.27
CA ALA A 58 -5.99 13.56 16.22
C ALA A 58 -7.28 14.37 16.28
N VAL A 59 -7.90 14.48 15.12
CA VAL A 59 -9.17 15.14 14.86
C VAL A 59 -10.10 14.11 14.23
N VAL A 60 -11.34 14.05 14.70
CA VAL A 60 -12.37 13.16 14.18
C VAL A 60 -13.53 14.01 13.71
N VAL A 61 -13.96 13.76 12.49
CA VAL A 61 -15.08 14.45 11.85
C VAL A 61 -16.19 13.46 11.51
N PRO A 62 -17.43 13.95 11.31
CA PRO A 62 -18.53 13.09 10.89
C PRO A 62 -18.23 12.35 9.59
N GLU A 63 -18.81 11.16 9.44
CA GLU A 63 -18.69 10.39 8.20
C GLU A 63 -19.20 11.21 7.01
N GLY A 64 -18.38 11.31 5.95
CA GLY A 64 -18.69 12.10 4.76
C GLY A 64 -18.32 13.59 4.84
N GLU A 65 -17.89 14.10 6.00
CA GLU A 65 -17.49 15.52 6.14
C GLU A 65 -15.96 15.75 6.07
N VAL A 66 -15.18 14.70 5.81
CA VAL A 66 -13.70 14.79 5.77
C VAL A 66 -13.20 15.76 4.69
N GLU A 67 -13.77 15.70 3.48
CA GLU A 67 -13.36 16.58 2.38
C GLU A 67 -13.78 18.03 2.62
N ASP A 68 -15.01 18.25 3.11
CA ASP A 68 -15.50 19.58 3.50
C ASP A 68 -14.67 20.18 4.65
N PHE A 69 -14.27 19.35 5.61
CA PHE A 69 -13.34 19.75 6.67
C PHE A 69 -12.02 20.24 6.09
N PHE A 70 -11.39 19.50 5.16
CA PHE A 70 -10.14 19.94 4.54
C PHE A 70 -10.30 21.21 3.69
N ALA A 71 -11.39 21.34 2.94
CA ALA A 71 -11.68 22.56 2.19
C ALA A 71 -11.82 23.77 3.13
N TRP A 72 -12.51 23.57 4.27
CA TRP A 72 -12.65 24.57 5.31
C TRP A 72 -11.30 24.92 5.98
N THR A 73 -10.49 23.93 6.39
CA THR A 73 -9.18 24.21 7.01
C THR A 73 -8.25 24.94 6.06
N ASN A 74 -8.25 24.60 4.77
CA ASN A 74 -7.42 25.31 3.78
C ASN A 74 -7.83 26.77 3.61
N THR A 75 -9.13 27.08 3.78
CA THR A 75 -9.66 28.43 3.65
C THR A 75 -9.38 29.29 4.89
N TYR A 76 -9.64 28.76 6.09
CA TYR A 76 -9.62 29.54 7.34
C TYR A 76 -8.35 29.34 8.18
N LEU A 77 -7.58 28.29 7.93
CA LEU A 77 -6.39 27.90 8.69
C LEU A 77 -5.16 27.75 7.79
N SER A 78 -4.98 28.66 6.84
CA SER A 78 -3.87 28.62 5.86
C SER A 78 -2.48 28.54 6.50
N ASN A 79 -2.28 29.14 7.68
CA ASN A 79 -1.01 29.06 8.44
C ASN A 79 -0.72 27.67 9.04
N TRP A 80 -1.72 26.79 9.06
CA TRP A 80 -1.64 25.41 9.53
C TRP A 80 -1.77 24.40 8.39
N SER A 81 -1.81 24.86 7.13
CA SER A 81 -1.90 23.98 5.97
C SER A 81 -0.52 23.34 5.67
N PRO A 82 -0.43 22.01 5.47
CA PRO A 82 -1.52 21.03 5.55
C PRO A 82 -1.86 20.66 7.00
N ILE A 83 -3.14 20.63 7.35
CA ILE A 83 -3.62 20.34 8.71
C ILE A 83 -3.20 18.93 9.17
N THR A 84 -3.09 18.00 8.21
CA THR A 84 -2.68 16.61 8.45
C THR A 84 -1.23 16.44 8.88
N SER A 85 -0.37 17.44 8.67
CA SER A 85 1.00 17.45 9.19
C SER A 85 1.05 17.64 10.72
N TYR A 86 -0.01 18.21 11.30
CA TYR A 86 -0.11 18.51 12.73
C TYR A 86 -1.01 17.52 13.46
N PHE A 87 -2.12 17.13 12.82
CA PHE A 87 -3.15 16.27 13.40
C PHE A 87 -3.51 15.14 12.46
N ARG A 88 -3.69 13.94 12.99
CA ARG A 88 -4.27 12.88 12.19
C ARG A 88 -5.78 13.07 12.08
N VAL A 89 -6.32 13.03 10.88
CA VAL A 89 -7.76 13.25 10.64
C VAL A 89 -8.45 11.94 10.31
N PHE A 90 -9.49 11.63 11.08
CA PHE A 90 -10.31 10.43 10.95
C PHE A 90 -11.75 10.78 10.63
N SER A 91 -12.43 9.92 9.87
CA SER A 91 -13.88 9.84 9.99
C SER A 91 -14.27 9.05 11.25
N ASP A 92 -15.49 9.26 11.73
CA ASP A 92 -15.98 8.56 12.92
C ASP A 92 -15.90 7.03 12.78
N ARG A 93 -16.23 6.51 11.59
CA ARG A 93 -16.16 5.08 11.27
C ARG A 93 -14.73 4.53 11.28
N GLU A 94 -13.77 5.31 10.79
CA GLU A 94 -12.35 4.90 10.75
C GLU A 94 -11.77 4.75 12.14
N LEU A 95 -12.14 5.62 13.08
CA LEU A 95 -11.68 5.51 14.47
C LEU A 95 -12.27 4.28 15.16
N ILE A 96 -13.58 4.05 15.01
CA ILE A 96 -14.28 2.91 15.64
C ILE A 96 -13.63 1.59 15.22
N ARG A 97 -13.37 1.41 13.91
CA ARG A 97 -12.73 0.21 13.38
C ARG A 97 -11.34 -0.08 13.97
N ARG A 98 -10.66 0.94 14.51
CA ARG A 98 -9.30 0.82 15.02
C ARG A 98 -9.22 0.64 16.53
N ASP A 99 -10.22 1.10 17.28
CA ASP A 99 -10.27 0.87 18.72
C ASP A 99 -10.56 -0.60 19.06
N GLU A 100 -11.33 -1.27 18.20
CA GLU A 100 -11.65 -2.69 18.33
C GLU A 100 -10.43 -3.61 18.11
N GLU A 101 -9.31 -3.07 17.61
CA GLU A 101 -8.22 -3.86 17.08
C GLU A 101 -6.95 -3.76 17.92
N VAL A 102 -6.87 -4.67 18.89
CA VAL A 102 -5.63 -4.98 19.62
C VAL A 102 -4.51 -5.30 18.63
N LYS A 103 -3.33 -4.70 18.88
CA LYS A 103 -2.10 -4.85 18.11
C LYS A 103 -1.93 -6.28 17.58
N SER A 104 -2.00 -6.44 16.26
CA SER A 104 -1.57 -7.68 15.61
C SER A 104 -0.07 -7.80 15.83
N THR A 105 0.36 -8.81 16.59
CA THR A 105 1.78 -9.16 16.66
C THR A 105 2.18 -9.65 15.29
N VAL A 106 2.89 -8.81 14.55
CA VAL A 106 3.43 -9.22 13.25
C VAL A 106 4.36 -10.40 13.46
N GLY A 107 4.00 -11.56 12.90
CA GLY A 107 4.81 -12.76 13.03
C GLY A 107 6.16 -12.62 12.31
N LYS A 108 7.19 -13.33 12.79
CA LYS A 108 8.53 -13.42 12.16
C LYS A 108 8.49 -13.83 10.68
N LEU A 109 7.42 -14.51 10.26
CA LEU A 109 7.20 -14.88 8.86
C LEU A 109 6.91 -13.65 8.01
N LEU A 110 6.01 -12.78 8.46
CA LEU A 110 5.64 -11.55 7.74
C LEU A 110 6.82 -10.58 7.69
N GLU A 111 7.62 -10.49 8.76
CA GLU A 111 8.85 -9.69 8.79
C GLU A 111 9.78 -10.04 7.62
N ALA A 112 10.21 -11.31 7.53
CA ALA A 112 11.22 -11.70 6.55
C ALA A 112 10.69 -11.68 5.11
N ALA A 113 9.44 -12.12 4.90
CA ALA A 113 8.75 -12.03 3.62
C ALA A 113 8.65 -10.58 3.11
N SER A 114 8.26 -9.66 4.00
CA SER A 114 8.09 -8.24 3.67
C SER A 114 9.43 -7.59 3.30
N ILE A 115 10.50 -7.87 4.05
CA ILE A 115 11.84 -7.36 3.74
C ILE A 115 12.27 -7.81 2.34
N GLY A 116 12.07 -9.09 2.02
CA GLY A 116 12.39 -9.64 0.70
C GLY A 116 11.66 -8.93 -0.44
N LEU A 117 10.34 -8.69 -0.27
CA LEU A 117 9.53 -7.95 -1.25
C LEU A 117 9.98 -6.50 -1.40
N ILE A 118 10.24 -5.80 -0.30
CA ILE A 118 10.68 -4.40 -0.31
C ILE A 118 12.01 -4.24 -1.06
N VAL A 119 12.98 -5.09 -0.76
CA VAL A 119 14.29 -5.05 -1.43
C VAL A 119 14.16 -5.45 -2.90
N ALA A 120 13.39 -6.49 -3.21
CA ALA A 120 13.14 -6.90 -4.59
C ALA A 120 12.50 -5.79 -5.42
N GLU A 121 11.51 -5.10 -4.86
CA GLU A 121 10.84 -4.00 -5.53
C GLU A 121 11.78 -2.82 -5.73
N ALA A 122 12.55 -2.44 -4.71
CA ALA A 122 13.53 -1.36 -4.82
C ALA A 122 14.54 -1.61 -5.95
N ILE A 123 15.02 -2.85 -6.10
CA ILE A 123 15.92 -3.26 -7.19
C ILE A 123 15.16 -3.27 -8.53
N GLY A 124 13.98 -3.89 -8.57
CA GLY A 124 13.18 -4.01 -9.80
C GLY A 124 12.72 -2.67 -10.38
N GLN A 125 12.51 -1.66 -9.52
CA GLN A 125 12.18 -0.29 -9.94
C GLN A 125 13.43 0.55 -10.26
N SER A 126 14.62 0.16 -9.80
CA SER A 126 15.87 0.85 -10.11
C SER A 126 16.18 0.79 -11.60
N ARG A 127 16.75 1.87 -12.14
CA ARG A 127 17.36 1.89 -13.48
C ARG A 127 18.85 1.54 -13.44
N GLU A 128 19.47 1.66 -12.27
CA GLU A 128 20.91 1.55 -12.06
C GLU A 128 21.27 0.13 -11.62
N GLY A 129 21.34 -0.79 -12.58
CA GLY A 129 21.82 -2.17 -12.35
C GLY A 129 21.02 -2.98 -11.33
N TYR A 130 21.55 -4.17 -10.99
CA TYR A 130 20.87 -5.19 -10.17
C TYR A 130 21.59 -5.50 -8.85
N ASP A 131 22.36 -4.54 -8.35
CA ASP A 131 23.25 -4.74 -7.19
C ASP A 131 22.49 -4.50 -5.87
N VAL A 132 22.31 -5.57 -5.10
CA VAL A 132 21.62 -5.57 -3.80
C VAL A 132 22.33 -4.66 -2.80
N ASP A 133 23.66 -4.60 -2.85
CA ASP A 133 24.47 -3.85 -1.88
C ASP A 133 24.37 -2.32 -2.10
N ARG A 134 23.81 -1.89 -3.23
CA ARG A 134 23.55 -0.47 -3.55
C ARG A 134 22.15 -0.01 -3.17
N VAL A 135 21.28 -0.91 -2.70
CA VAL A 135 19.92 -0.55 -2.33
C VAL A 135 19.94 0.30 -1.07
N SER A 136 19.61 1.58 -1.22
CA SER A 136 19.50 2.49 -0.08
C SER A 136 18.21 2.27 0.69
N MET A 137 18.24 2.55 2.00
CA MET A 137 17.03 2.58 2.83
C MET A 137 15.96 3.53 2.27
N SER A 138 16.39 4.64 1.67
CA SER A 138 15.48 5.59 1.03
C SER A 138 14.77 5.02 -0.18
N ALA A 139 15.41 4.12 -0.95
CA ALA A 139 14.77 3.46 -2.07
C ALA A 139 13.70 2.48 -1.55
N CYS A 140 14.02 1.72 -0.50
CA CYS A 140 13.09 0.79 0.16
C CYS A 140 11.85 1.50 0.70
N VAL A 141 12.00 2.61 1.43
CA VAL A 141 10.85 3.36 2.01
C VAL A 141 9.92 3.94 0.93
N ALA A 142 10.43 4.20 -0.27
CA ALA A 142 9.64 4.72 -1.39
C ALA A 142 8.88 3.63 -2.17
N THR A 143 9.04 2.34 -1.82
CA THR A 143 8.36 1.23 -2.48
C THR A 143 6.89 1.12 -2.09
N PHE A 144 6.08 0.54 -2.97
CA PHE A 144 4.74 0.06 -2.67
C PHE A 144 4.78 -0.96 -1.54
N SER A 145 5.69 -1.92 -1.61
CA SER A 145 5.89 -3.00 -0.65
C SER A 145 6.13 -2.52 0.78
N TYR A 146 6.83 -1.39 0.95
CA TYR A 146 7.05 -0.81 2.28
C TYR A 146 5.77 -0.25 2.90
N ALA A 147 4.90 0.37 2.09
CA ALA A 147 3.62 0.87 2.55
C ALA A 147 2.56 -0.25 2.65
N ALA A 148 2.67 -1.31 1.84
CA ALA A 148 1.81 -2.50 1.89
C ALA A 148 1.94 -3.27 3.21
N VAL A 149 3.16 -3.51 3.70
CA VAL A 149 3.32 -4.15 5.02
C VAL A 149 2.71 -3.29 6.13
N GLN A 150 2.83 -1.96 6.06
CA GLN A 150 2.16 -1.07 7.01
C GLN A 150 0.64 -1.18 6.90
N SER A 151 0.09 -1.32 5.69
CA SER A 151 -1.34 -1.49 5.50
C SER A 151 -1.84 -2.76 6.19
N ILE A 152 -1.15 -3.89 6.02
CA ILE A 152 -1.48 -5.16 6.70
C ILE A 152 -1.37 -5.01 8.23
N CYS A 153 -0.29 -4.40 8.72
CA CYS A 153 -0.11 -4.13 10.16
C CYS A 153 -1.23 -3.26 10.76
N ASN A 154 -1.79 -2.35 9.95
CA ASN A 154 -2.88 -1.46 10.33
C ASN A 154 -4.26 -1.95 9.83
N LYS A 155 -4.34 -3.21 9.41
CA LYS A 155 -5.55 -3.89 8.91
C LYS A 155 -6.33 -3.12 7.84
N VAL A 156 -5.59 -2.42 6.99
CA VAL A 156 -6.12 -1.83 5.78
C VAL A 156 -6.02 -2.87 4.68
N GLU A 157 -7.18 -3.23 4.10
CA GLU A 157 -7.28 -4.16 2.98
C GLU A 157 -6.30 -3.78 1.87
N ILE A 158 -5.47 -4.72 1.42
CA ILE A 158 -4.39 -4.42 0.47
C ILE A 158 -4.93 -3.83 -0.84
N SER A 159 -6.11 -4.28 -1.30
CA SER A 159 -6.74 -3.77 -2.51
C SER A 159 -7.15 -2.29 -2.37
N GLN A 160 -7.63 -1.90 -1.19
CA GLN A 160 -7.99 -0.51 -0.88
C GLN A 160 -6.74 0.36 -0.83
N PHE A 161 -5.73 -0.09 -0.11
CA PHE A 161 -4.44 0.57 -0.03
C PHE A 161 -3.83 0.80 -1.43
N ALA A 162 -3.85 -0.21 -2.29
CA ALA A 162 -3.26 -0.13 -3.62
C ALA A 162 -3.90 0.94 -4.51
N ARG A 163 -5.21 1.14 -4.38
CA ARG A 163 -5.93 2.24 -5.05
C ARG A 163 -5.46 3.60 -4.55
N GLU A 164 -5.37 3.79 -3.24
CA GLU A 164 -4.92 5.08 -2.67
C GLU A 164 -3.43 5.36 -2.96
N TRP A 165 -2.58 4.34 -2.96
CA TRP A 165 -1.17 4.49 -3.37
C TRP A 165 -1.05 4.89 -4.84
N SER A 166 -1.85 4.28 -5.72
CA SER A 166 -1.91 4.65 -7.14
C SER A 166 -2.41 6.08 -7.33
N ASN A 167 -3.48 6.46 -6.63
CA ASN A 167 -4.01 7.83 -6.63
C ASN A 167 -2.97 8.84 -6.16
N CYS A 168 -2.22 8.54 -5.09
CA CYS A 168 -1.15 9.39 -4.60
C CYS A 168 -0.08 9.65 -5.68
N ARG A 169 0.34 8.60 -6.40
CA ARG A 169 1.30 8.75 -7.51
C ARG A 169 0.76 9.60 -8.64
N LEU A 170 -0.51 9.43 -8.99
CA LEU A 170 -1.17 10.25 -10.01
C LEU A 170 -1.20 11.71 -9.57
N LEU A 171 -1.73 12.01 -8.38
CA LEU A 171 -1.83 13.36 -7.82
C LEU A 171 -0.48 14.08 -7.71
N THR A 172 0.60 13.31 -7.55
CA THR A 172 1.97 13.84 -7.38
C THR A 172 2.81 13.72 -8.65
N GLY A 173 2.20 13.37 -9.79
CA GLY A 173 2.85 13.32 -11.10
C GLY A 173 4.08 12.40 -11.17
N GLN A 174 4.05 11.27 -10.44
CA GLN A 174 5.19 10.35 -10.41
C GLN A 174 5.37 9.65 -11.76
N ALA A 175 6.61 9.31 -12.11
CA ALA A 175 6.91 8.56 -13.32
C ALA A 175 6.20 7.19 -13.34
N PRO A 176 5.89 6.65 -14.53
CA PRO A 176 5.40 5.29 -14.66
C PRO A 176 6.34 4.28 -14.01
N LEU A 177 5.77 3.24 -13.41
CA LEU A 177 6.52 2.17 -12.76
C LEU A 177 6.99 1.14 -13.78
N ARG A 178 8.10 0.45 -13.49
CA ARG A 178 8.54 -0.70 -14.30
C ARG A 178 7.69 -1.93 -14.02
N ILE A 179 7.31 -2.09 -12.76
CA ILE A 179 6.35 -3.09 -12.29
C ILE A 179 5.07 -2.35 -11.92
N ASP A 180 3.99 -2.61 -12.65
CA ASP A 180 2.69 -1.99 -12.37
C ASP A 180 2.08 -2.48 -11.04
N VAL A 181 1.14 -1.71 -10.51
CA VAL A 181 0.54 -1.97 -9.20
C VAL A 181 -0.23 -3.28 -9.17
N GLU A 182 -0.90 -3.65 -10.25
CA GLU A 182 -1.63 -4.92 -10.36
C GLU A 182 -0.66 -6.10 -10.19
N SER A 183 0.48 -6.05 -10.88
CA SER A 183 1.55 -7.05 -10.74
C SER A 183 2.17 -7.09 -9.34
N MET A 184 2.24 -5.94 -8.66
CA MET A 184 2.72 -5.85 -7.26
C MET A 184 1.69 -6.37 -6.26
N LEU A 185 0.40 -6.33 -6.59
CA LEU A 185 -0.68 -6.68 -5.67
C LEU A 185 -0.74 -8.18 -5.38
N THR A 186 -0.51 -9.03 -6.39
CA THR A 186 -0.67 -10.49 -6.27
C THR A 186 0.19 -11.13 -5.16
N PRO A 187 1.51 -10.82 -5.04
CA PRO A 187 2.31 -11.32 -3.92
C PRO A 187 1.78 -10.88 -2.55
N TRP A 188 1.26 -9.65 -2.45
CA TRP A 188 0.75 -9.10 -1.19
C TRP A 188 -0.61 -9.67 -0.80
N GLU A 189 -1.52 -9.89 -1.76
CA GLU A 189 -2.77 -10.63 -1.52
C GLU A 189 -2.48 -12.05 -1.01
N ALA A 190 -1.49 -12.73 -1.58
CA ALA A 190 -1.09 -14.06 -1.11
C ALA A 190 -0.52 -14.03 0.34
N ILE A 191 0.19 -12.97 0.71
CA ILE A 191 0.65 -12.76 2.09
C ILE A 191 -0.53 -12.46 3.03
N GLU A 192 -1.42 -11.55 2.65
CA GLU A 192 -2.59 -11.18 3.45
C GLU A 192 -3.47 -12.40 3.74
N ASP A 193 -3.72 -13.24 2.73
CA ASP A 193 -4.40 -14.52 2.87
C ASP A 193 -3.67 -15.47 3.82
N MET A 194 -2.34 -15.60 3.64
CA MET A 194 -1.52 -16.46 4.49
C MET A 194 -1.56 -16.04 5.97
N VAL A 195 -1.60 -14.72 6.24
CA VAL A 195 -1.68 -14.16 7.58
C VAL A 195 -3.09 -14.31 8.17
N THR A 196 -4.13 -13.98 7.40
CA THR A 196 -5.53 -13.99 7.86
C THR A 196 -6.02 -15.39 8.20
N GLU A 197 -5.71 -16.39 7.36
CA GLU A 197 -6.11 -17.78 7.62
C GLU A 197 -5.47 -18.37 8.88
N ARG A 198 -4.30 -17.85 9.31
CA ARG A 198 -3.67 -18.27 10.57
C ARG A 198 -4.39 -17.72 11.80
N VAL A 199 -5.02 -16.56 11.69
CA VAL A 199 -5.67 -15.88 12.83
C VAL A 199 -7.07 -16.45 13.06
N ASP A 200 -7.86 -16.60 11.99
CA ASP A 200 -9.30 -16.85 12.16
C ASP A 200 -9.71 -18.31 12.04
N GLY A 201 -8.81 -19.22 11.62
CA GLY A 201 -9.09 -20.65 11.40
C GLY A 201 -10.23 -20.94 10.39
N THR A 202 -10.87 -19.89 9.88
CA THR A 202 -11.92 -19.89 8.89
C THR A 202 -11.27 -19.73 7.53
N ARG A 203 -11.69 -20.58 6.57
CA ARG A 203 -11.18 -20.53 5.19
C ARG A 203 -11.41 -19.12 4.65
N GLY A 204 -10.33 -18.48 4.21
CA GLY A 204 -10.30 -17.07 3.83
C GLY A 204 -11.26 -16.72 2.70
N ARG A 205 -11.46 -15.42 2.51
CA ARG A 205 -12.36 -14.81 1.53
C ARG A 205 -11.96 -15.05 0.06
N THR A 206 -10.82 -15.67 -0.22
CA THR A 206 -10.36 -15.93 -1.59
C THR A 206 -11.13 -17.04 -2.27
N ASN A 207 -12.32 -16.66 -2.73
CA ASN A 207 -13.22 -17.45 -3.56
C ASN A 207 -12.74 -17.60 -5.03
N ARG A 208 -11.44 -17.47 -5.32
CA ARG A 208 -10.90 -17.62 -6.68
C ARG A 208 -9.69 -18.55 -6.68
N GLY A 209 -9.88 -19.74 -7.24
CA GLY A 209 -9.02 -20.92 -7.06
C GLY A 209 -7.52 -20.79 -7.40
N LYS A 210 -7.07 -19.74 -8.08
CA LYS A 210 -5.64 -19.54 -8.39
C LYS A 210 -4.85 -18.99 -7.21
N GLY A 211 -5.39 -18.00 -6.47
CA GLY A 211 -4.71 -17.41 -5.31
C GLY A 211 -4.41 -18.46 -4.23
N ARG A 212 -5.35 -19.41 -4.04
CA ARG A 212 -5.19 -20.53 -3.11
C ARG A 212 -3.95 -21.39 -3.39
N LEU A 213 -3.60 -21.61 -4.66
CA LEU A 213 -2.40 -22.39 -5.02
C LEU A 213 -1.11 -21.64 -4.66
N PHE A 214 -1.09 -20.31 -4.80
CA PHE A 214 0.07 -19.51 -4.41
C PHE A 214 0.25 -19.56 -2.89
N VAL A 215 -0.83 -19.38 -2.13
CA VAL A 215 -0.80 -19.47 -0.65
C VAL A 215 -0.33 -20.86 -0.19
N GLU A 216 -0.83 -21.93 -0.82
CA GLU A 216 -0.40 -23.31 -0.55
C GLU A 216 1.11 -23.47 -0.79
N GLY A 217 1.63 -23.04 -1.94
CA GLY A 217 3.06 -23.10 -2.24
C GLY A 217 3.92 -22.21 -1.33
N LEU A 218 3.45 -21.03 -0.94
CA LEU A 218 4.17 -20.17 0.02
C LEU A 218 4.28 -20.81 1.40
N ARG A 219 3.24 -21.52 1.85
CA ARG A 219 3.27 -22.26 3.12
C ARG A 219 4.25 -23.42 3.08
N GLU A 220 4.21 -24.22 2.02
CA GLU A 220 5.18 -25.31 1.84
C GLU A 220 6.61 -24.77 1.85
N VAL A 221 6.89 -23.64 1.19
CA VAL A 221 8.23 -23.03 1.27
C VAL A 221 8.57 -22.51 2.67
N ALA A 222 7.60 -21.95 3.39
CA ALA A 222 7.80 -21.47 4.74
C ALA A 222 8.07 -22.59 5.75
N ASP A 223 7.40 -23.73 5.58
CA ASP A 223 7.41 -24.85 6.53
C ASP A 223 8.44 -25.92 6.15
N GLU A 224 8.61 -26.22 4.86
CA GLU A 224 9.46 -27.31 4.32
C GLU A 224 10.66 -26.78 3.52
N GLY A 225 10.72 -25.49 3.19
CA GLY A 225 11.78 -24.88 2.39
C GLY A 225 11.64 -25.05 0.87
N GLU A 226 10.64 -25.80 0.41
CA GLU A 226 10.33 -26.00 -1.01
C GLU A 226 8.84 -26.23 -1.26
N ILE A 227 8.41 -26.14 -2.53
CA ILE A 227 7.04 -26.44 -2.93
C ILE A 227 6.97 -27.95 -3.20
N GLY A 228 6.03 -28.63 -2.55
CA GLY A 228 5.76 -30.04 -2.73
C GLY A 228 5.36 -30.38 -4.16
N GLU A 229 5.68 -31.61 -4.58
CA GLU A 229 5.54 -32.01 -5.99
C GLU A 229 4.07 -31.91 -6.50
N ALA A 230 3.10 -32.23 -5.64
CA ALA A 230 1.68 -32.16 -5.99
C ALA A 230 1.22 -30.71 -6.23
N THR A 231 1.60 -29.80 -5.33
CA THR A 231 1.32 -28.36 -5.43
C THR A 231 2.03 -27.75 -6.63
N TRP A 232 3.30 -28.09 -6.84
CA TRP A 232 4.06 -27.69 -8.02
C TRP A 232 3.39 -28.13 -9.34
N ARG A 233 2.98 -29.40 -9.43
CA ARG A 233 2.27 -29.93 -10.62
C ARG A 233 0.98 -29.16 -10.91
N ARG A 234 0.23 -28.77 -9.87
CA ARG A 234 -1.00 -27.97 -10.01
C ARG A 234 -0.71 -26.54 -10.47
N ILE A 235 0.28 -25.87 -9.89
CA ILE A 235 0.70 -24.51 -10.27
C ILE A 235 1.21 -24.48 -11.72
N THR A 236 2.01 -25.48 -12.10
CA THR A 236 2.67 -25.55 -13.41
C THR A 236 1.89 -26.36 -14.45
N ALA A 237 0.62 -26.70 -14.21
CA ALA A 237 -0.20 -27.50 -15.12
C ALA A 237 -0.26 -26.93 -16.54
N ARG A 238 -0.14 -25.61 -16.69
CA ARG A 238 -0.13 -24.88 -17.96
C ARG A 238 1.27 -24.50 -18.46
N ILE A 239 2.32 -24.91 -17.76
CA ILE A 239 3.72 -24.59 -18.06
C ILE A 239 4.53 -25.89 -18.05
N PRO A 240 4.38 -26.77 -19.06
CA PRO A 240 5.01 -28.11 -19.06
C PRO A 240 6.54 -28.07 -18.92
N LYS A 241 7.19 -27.00 -19.38
CA LYS A 241 8.65 -26.82 -19.23
C LYS A 241 9.05 -26.63 -17.76
N ALA A 242 8.25 -25.90 -16.98
CA ALA A 242 8.50 -25.71 -15.55
C ALA A 242 8.37 -27.01 -14.76
N GLN A 243 7.47 -27.92 -15.18
CA GLN A 243 7.36 -29.25 -14.58
C GLN A 243 8.65 -30.06 -14.70
N ARG A 244 9.35 -29.95 -15.84
CA ARG A 244 10.65 -30.63 -16.04
C ARG A 244 11.79 -29.93 -15.32
N ALA A 245 11.76 -28.60 -15.31
CA ALA A 245 12.83 -27.78 -14.74
C ALA A 245 13.06 -28.04 -13.25
N ILE A 246 12.03 -28.41 -12.48
CA ILE A 246 12.19 -28.67 -11.04
C ILE A 246 13.16 -29.83 -10.75
N GLN A 247 13.29 -30.81 -11.65
CA GLN A 247 14.27 -31.89 -11.50
C GLN A 247 15.69 -31.39 -11.77
N LEU A 248 15.85 -30.52 -12.77
CA LEU A 248 17.13 -29.85 -13.04
C LEU A 248 17.52 -28.90 -11.90
N MET A 249 16.54 -28.36 -11.17
CA MET A 249 16.78 -27.53 -9.99
C MET A 249 17.42 -28.27 -8.80
N LYS A 250 17.59 -29.59 -8.88
CA LYS A 250 18.33 -30.39 -7.91
C LYS A 250 19.83 -30.53 -8.22
N GLY A 251 20.25 -30.06 -9.39
CA GLY A 251 21.65 -30.13 -9.84
C GLY A 251 22.57 -29.09 -9.20
N THR A 252 23.75 -28.98 -9.77
CA THR A 252 24.77 -27.97 -9.48
C THR A 252 24.24 -26.55 -9.71
N HIS A 253 24.89 -25.55 -9.13
CA HIS A 253 24.50 -24.14 -9.29
C HIS A 253 24.37 -23.73 -10.77
N GLU A 254 25.31 -24.14 -11.62
CA GLU A 254 25.29 -23.86 -13.06
C GLU A 254 24.10 -24.53 -13.76
N GLU A 255 23.82 -25.81 -13.47
CA GLU A 255 22.66 -26.52 -14.02
C GLU A 255 21.34 -25.83 -13.63
N ARG A 256 21.24 -25.29 -12.41
CA ARG A 256 20.07 -24.53 -11.97
C ARG A 256 19.91 -23.21 -12.72
N VAL A 257 21.00 -22.50 -12.98
CA VAL A 257 20.98 -21.27 -13.81
C VAL A 257 20.53 -21.60 -15.23
N ILE A 258 21.10 -22.63 -15.84
CA ILE A 258 20.73 -23.10 -17.19
C ILE A 258 19.26 -23.48 -17.23
N ALA A 259 18.76 -24.22 -16.23
CA ALA A 259 17.36 -24.60 -16.13
C ALA A 259 16.44 -23.38 -16.04
N LEU A 260 16.79 -22.38 -15.22
CA LEU A 260 16.04 -21.12 -15.13
C LEU A 260 16.01 -20.41 -16.49
N GLU A 261 17.17 -20.18 -17.10
CA GLU A 261 17.27 -19.46 -18.37
C GLU A 261 16.55 -20.20 -19.50
N THR A 262 16.56 -21.54 -19.51
CA THR A 262 15.80 -22.34 -20.48
C THR A 262 14.29 -22.12 -20.32
N VAL A 263 13.77 -22.14 -19.09
CA VAL A 263 12.33 -21.92 -18.84
C VAL A 263 11.89 -20.52 -19.21
N LEU A 264 12.69 -19.49 -18.89
CA LEU A 264 12.34 -18.08 -19.12
C LEU A 264 12.62 -17.62 -20.56
N GLY A 265 13.65 -18.16 -21.21
CA GLY A 265 14.07 -17.80 -22.56
C GLY A 265 13.12 -18.29 -23.63
N GLU A 266 12.63 -19.53 -23.50
CA GLU A 266 11.80 -20.19 -24.52
C GLU A 266 10.31 -19.85 -24.44
N GLY A 267 9.92 -18.90 -23.58
CA GLY A 267 8.61 -18.26 -23.58
C GLY A 267 8.40 -17.47 -24.87
N GLY A 268 8.08 -18.19 -25.94
CA GLY A 268 7.83 -17.69 -27.29
C GLY A 268 6.36 -17.36 -27.51
N ASN A 269 6.00 -16.10 -27.27
CA ASN A 269 5.20 -15.32 -28.19
C ASN A 269 5.43 -13.84 -27.85
N ARG A 270 6.15 -13.13 -28.74
CA ARG A 270 6.47 -11.72 -28.59
C ARG A 270 5.17 -10.92 -28.58
N GLY A 271 4.74 -10.44 -27.41
CA GLY A 271 3.65 -9.46 -27.31
C GLY A 271 2.61 -9.71 -26.21
N ARG A 272 2.54 -10.89 -25.59
CA ARG A 272 1.61 -11.14 -24.48
C ARG A 272 2.34 -11.12 -23.14
N ARG A 273 1.96 -10.21 -22.24
CA ARG A 273 2.36 -10.30 -20.83
C ARG A 273 1.94 -11.66 -20.29
N TYR A 274 2.86 -12.38 -19.65
CA TYR A 274 2.57 -13.68 -19.07
C TYR A 274 1.71 -13.51 -17.82
N SER A 275 0.97 -14.55 -17.48
CA SER A 275 0.09 -14.57 -16.32
C SER A 275 0.86 -14.57 -15.00
N ASP A 276 0.19 -14.21 -13.90
CA ASP A 276 0.77 -14.22 -12.55
C ASP A 276 1.38 -15.57 -12.17
N GLU A 277 0.81 -16.68 -12.65
CA GLU A 277 1.38 -18.02 -12.43
C GLU A 277 2.78 -18.16 -13.02
N SER A 278 3.02 -17.54 -14.18
CA SER A 278 4.33 -17.60 -14.82
C SER A 278 5.35 -16.76 -14.06
N SER A 279 4.94 -15.59 -13.56
CA SER A 279 5.79 -14.77 -12.69
C SER A 279 6.09 -15.44 -11.36
N PHE A 280 5.09 -16.10 -10.76
CA PHE A 280 5.25 -16.92 -9.54
C PHE A 280 6.27 -18.03 -9.77
N VAL A 281 6.10 -18.80 -10.85
CA VAL A 281 7.01 -19.89 -11.24
C VAL A 281 8.42 -19.37 -11.51
N ALA A 282 8.55 -18.26 -12.24
CA ALA A 282 9.84 -17.63 -12.51
C ALA A 282 10.55 -17.18 -11.23
N GLY A 283 9.82 -16.54 -10.30
CA GLY A 283 10.35 -16.13 -9.01
C GLY A 283 10.75 -17.30 -8.13
N TYR A 284 9.94 -18.37 -8.11
CA TYR A 284 10.26 -19.60 -7.37
C TYR A 284 11.49 -20.31 -7.94
N LEU A 285 11.54 -20.55 -9.25
CA LEU A 285 12.71 -21.14 -9.91
C LEU A 285 13.96 -20.28 -9.68
N GLY A 286 13.81 -18.95 -9.72
CA GLY A 286 14.85 -18.01 -9.34
C GLY A 286 15.35 -18.27 -7.92
N SER A 287 14.46 -18.41 -6.93
CA SER A 287 14.86 -18.63 -5.53
C SER A 287 15.59 -19.97 -5.34
N ARG A 288 15.34 -20.97 -6.19
CA ARG A 288 16.04 -22.26 -6.17
C ARG A 288 17.47 -22.22 -6.68
N VAL A 289 17.87 -21.22 -7.48
CA VAL A 289 19.26 -21.06 -7.93
C VAL A 289 20.20 -20.83 -6.74
N PHE A 290 19.79 -19.99 -5.79
CA PHE A 290 20.49 -19.79 -4.53
C PHE A 290 19.48 -19.49 -3.41
N PRO A 291 19.03 -20.53 -2.68
CA PRO A 291 17.98 -20.38 -1.66
C PRO A 291 18.38 -19.41 -0.54
N GLY A 292 17.45 -18.52 -0.16
CA GLY A 292 17.62 -17.58 0.95
C GLY A 292 18.35 -16.28 0.63
N THR A 293 18.76 -16.06 -0.62
CA THR A 293 19.41 -14.81 -1.06
C THR A 293 18.65 -14.16 -2.23
N ILE A 294 18.88 -12.85 -2.43
CA ILE A 294 18.38 -12.08 -3.57
C ILE A 294 19.50 -11.60 -4.50
N LYS A 295 20.75 -11.95 -4.22
CA LYS A 295 21.94 -11.48 -4.96
C LYS A 295 21.89 -11.78 -6.47
N HIS A 296 21.19 -12.84 -6.85
CA HIS A 296 21.02 -13.26 -8.25
C HIS A 296 19.71 -12.76 -8.89
N ILE A 297 19.06 -11.75 -8.32
CA ILE A 297 17.83 -11.14 -8.88
C ILE A 297 17.99 -10.67 -10.33
N GLY A 298 19.22 -10.30 -10.73
CA GLY A 298 19.55 -9.97 -12.12
C GLY A 298 19.19 -11.08 -13.12
N LEU A 299 19.21 -12.36 -12.72
CA LEU A 299 18.81 -13.47 -13.60
C LEU A 299 17.32 -13.39 -13.98
N VAL A 300 16.46 -12.98 -13.05
CA VAL A 300 15.02 -12.85 -13.25
C VAL A 300 14.69 -11.52 -13.92
N LEU A 301 15.37 -10.43 -13.54
CA LEU A 301 15.11 -9.09 -14.07
C LEU A 301 15.44 -8.93 -15.56
N LYS A 302 16.31 -9.77 -16.14
CA LYS A 302 16.50 -9.89 -17.60
C LYS A 302 15.19 -10.16 -18.34
N TYR A 303 14.19 -10.72 -17.66
CA TYR A 303 12.90 -11.11 -18.23
C TYR A 303 11.74 -10.30 -17.65
N SER A 304 11.99 -9.12 -17.05
CA SER A 304 10.94 -8.31 -16.38
C SER A 304 9.82 -7.88 -17.32
N ASP A 305 10.10 -7.67 -18.61
CA ASP A 305 9.08 -7.31 -19.59
C ASP A 305 8.06 -8.45 -19.82
N LYS A 306 8.50 -9.71 -19.62
CA LYS A 306 7.66 -10.90 -19.75
C LYS A 306 7.00 -11.27 -18.43
N TYR A 307 7.74 -11.16 -17.33
CA TYR A 307 7.35 -11.61 -15.98
C TYR A 307 7.51 -10.46 -14.98
N PRO A 308 6.63 -9.46 -15.00
CA PRO A 308 6.83 -8.20 -14.28
C PRO A 308 6.97 -8.38 -12.76
N SER A 309 6.23 -9.33 -12.18
CA SER A 309 6.26 -9.60 -10.74
C SER A 309 7.24 -10.71 -10.31
N ALA A 310 8.00 -11.31 -11.23
CA ALA A 310 8.87 -12.44 -10.89
C ALA A 310 9.98 -12.07 -9.89
N ALA A 311 10.51 -10.85 -9.97
CA ALA A 311 11.47 -10.35 -9.00
C ALA A 311 10.89 -10.26 -7.58
N LEU A 312 9.62 -9.85 -7.47
CA LEU A 312 8.91 -9.76 -6.19
C LEU A 312 8.71 -11.16 -5.60
N TRP A 313 8.25 -12.11 -6.41
CA TRP A 313 8.13 -13.50 -5.99
C TRP A 313 9.47 -14.09 -5.54
N LEU A 314 10.56 -13.82 -6.27
CA LEU A 314 11.92 -14.20 -5.84
C LEU A 314 12.26 -13.63 -4.46
N GLY A 315 12.03 -12.32 -4.24
CA GLY A 315 12.26 -11.67 -2.96
C GLY A 315 11.44 -12.28 -1.83
N LEU A 316 10.16 -12.55 -2.09
CA LEU A 316 9.27 -13.21 -1.15
C LEU A 316 9.80 -14.60 -0.75
N PHE A 317 10.11 -15.47 -1.71
CA PHE A 317 10.66 -16.81 -1.41
C PHE A 317 12.01 -16.74 -0.69
N ALA A 318 12.88 -15.80 -1.06
CA ALA A 318 14.14 -15.58 -0.36
C ALA A 318 13.93 -15.19 1.11
N GLY A 319 12.89 -14.41 1.40
CA GLY A 319 12.50 -14.04 2.77
C GLY A 319 11.85 -15.17 3.57
N LEU A 320 11.12 -16.08 2.91
CA LEU A 320 10.44 -17.20 3.57
C LEU A 320 11.39 -18.34 3.97
N HIS A 321 12.45 -18.56 3.19
CA HIS A 321 13.43 -19.63 3.40
C HIS A 321 14.06 -19.57 4.81
N GLU A 322 14.51 -20.70 5.37
CA GLU A 322 15.07 -20.77 6.73
C GLU A 322 16.38 -19.96 6.87
N ARG A 323 17.24 -20.04 5.85
CA ARG A 323 18.51 -19.30 5.75
C ARG A 323 18.30 -17.87 5.28
N ARG A 324 17.72 -17.02 6.11
CA ARG A 324 17.32 -15.65 5.77
C ARG A 324 18.49 -14.67 5.80
N GLU A 325 19.34 -14.63 4.77
CA GLU A 325 20.43 -13.64 4.71
C GLU A 325 19.89 -12.19 4.76
N LEU A 326 18.73 -11.95 4.15
CA LEU A 326 18.16 -10.61 3.97
C LEU A 326 17.64 -9.99 5.27
N SER A 327 16.99 -10.75 6.14
CA SER A 327 16.58 -10.23 7.45
C SER A 327 17.77 -10.05 8.40
N MET A 328 18.89 -10.73 8.11
CA MET A 328 20.07 -10.73 8.96
C MET A 328 21.07 -9.63 8.63
N ASN A 329 21.00 -9.04 7.44
CA ASN A 329 21.85 -7.90 7.07
C ASN A 329 21.40 -6.57 7.73
N SER A 330 22.27 -5.56 7.71
CA SER A 330 22.00 -4.27 8.34
C SER A 330 20.80 -3.54 7.74
N LEU A 331 20.61 -3.64 6.42
CA LEU A 331 19.51 -3.01 5.69
C LEU A 331 18.15 -3.59 6.11
N GLY A 332 18.00 -4.92 6.13
CA GLY A 332 16.78 -5.61 6.54
C GLY A 332 16.38 -5.26 7.97
N ARG A 333 17.35 -5.20 8.90
CA ARG A 333 17.11 -4.75 10.27
C ARG A 333 16.67 -3.28 10.34
N HIS A 334 17.19 -2.42 9.49
CA HIS A 334 16.77 -1.01 9.43
C HIS A 334 15.37 -0.85 8.86
N ILE A 335 15.05 -1.60 7.79
CA ILE A 335 13.70 -1.66 7.19
C ILE A 335 12.72 -2.12 8.26
N TRP A 336 13.00 -3.24 8.92
CA TRP A 336 12.10 -3.78 9.93
C TRP A 336 11.96 -2.87 11.13
N ARG A 337 13.04 -2.29 11.65
CA ARG A 337 12.96 -1.30 12.74
C ARG A 337 12.08 -0.12 12.38
N ALA A 338 12.12 0.34 11.14
CA ALA A 338 11.28 1.44 10.67
C ALA A 338 9.79 1.03 10.62
N ILE A 339 9.48 -0.15 10.09
CA ILE A 339 8.11 -0.70 10.02
C ILE A 339 7.55 -1.01 11.42
N ALA A 340 8.36 -1.65 12.26
CA ALA A 340 8.01 -2.03 13.62
C ALA A 340 8.02 -0.85 14.59
N SER A 341 8.49 0.33 14.18
CA SER A 341 8.36 1.53 15.00
C SER A 341 6.88 1.82 15.20
N GLU A 342 6.41 1.68 16.44
CA GLU A 342 4.98 1.75 16.74
C GLU A 342 4.44 3.15 16.41
N GLU A 343 3.70 3.26 15.31
CA GLU A 343 2.83 4.41 15.04
C GLU A 343 1.45 4.13 15.63
N SER A 344 1.19 4.75 16.77
CA SER A 344 -0.15 4.73 17.37
C SER A 344 -1.06 5.70 16.64
N VAL A 345 -2.36 5.39 16.56
CA VAL A 345 -3.42 6.34 16.19
C VAL A 345 -3.29 7.67 16.95
N LEU A 346 -2.79 7.61 18.18
CA LEU A 346 -2.63 8.73 19.10
C LEU A 346 -1.20 9.28 19.15
N SER A 347 -0.29 8.80 18.30
CA SER A 347 0.98 9.49 18.06
C SER A 347 0.75 10.68 17.13
N ARG A 348 1.59 11.70 17.22
CA ARG A 348 1.59 12.78 16.22
C ARG A 348 1.90 12.21 14.83
N PRO A 349 1.31 12.79 13.76
CA PRO A 349 1.67 12.44 12.39
C PRO A 349 3.17 12.64 12.14
N ARG A 350 3.73 11.80 11.28
CA ARG A 350 5.09 11.95 10.74
C ARG A 350 5.09 12.33 9.25
N CYS A 351 3.91 12.44 8.66
CA CYS A 351 3.73 12.81 7.27
C CYS A 351 3.77 14.33 7.09
N ASP A 352 4.08 14.74 5.87
CA ASP A 352 3.97 16.13 5.43
C ASP A 352 2.50 16.47 5.08
N ILE A 353 1.74 15.48 4.60
CA ILE A 353 0.32 15.63 4.22
C ILE A 353 -0.40 14.27 4.19
N GLY A 354 -1.72 14.25 4.41
CA GLY A 354 -2.59 13.11 4.18
C GLY A 354 -3.18 13.11 2.77
N ILE A 355 -3.41 11.94 2.18
CA ILE A 355 -3.86 11.80 0.78
C ILE A 355 -5.18 12.51 0.48
N ARG A 356 -6.10 12.51 1.46
CA ARG A 356 -7.40 13.18 1.33
C ARG A 356 -7.27 14.70 1.29
N GLU A 357 -6.38 15.26 2.10
CA GLU A 357 -6.09 16.70 2.05
C GLU A 357 -5.33 17.07 0.78
N LEU A 358 -4.37 16.23 0.36
CA LEU A 358 -3.65 16.40 -0.90
C LEU A 358 -4.61 16.46 -2.10
N ARG A 359 -5.61 15.58 -2.14
CA ARG A 359 -6.65 15.58 -3.18
C ARG A 359 -7.41 16.90 -3.23
N VAL A 360 -7.90 17.38 -2.08
CA VAL A 360 -8.61 18.67 -1.98
C VAL A 360 -7.73 19.85 -2.44
N LEU A 361 -6.45 19.85 -2.09
CA LEU A 361 -5.50 20.88 -2.54
C LEU A 361 -5.23 20.85 -4.05
N VAL A 362 -5.11 19.65 -4.63
CA VAL A 362 -4.92 19.47 -6.07
C VAL A 362 -6.15 19.96 -6.84
N GLU A 363 -7.34 19.50 -6.45
CA GLU A 363 -8.61 19.85 -7.09
C GLU A 363 -8.96 21.33 -6.93
N GLY A 364 -8.67 21.91 -5.76
CA GLY A 364 -8.84 23.34 -5.51
C GLY A 364 -7.82 24.25 -6.23
N GLY A 365 -6.89 23.69 -7.02
CA GLY A 365 -5.87 24.45 -7.73
C GLY A 365 -4.83 25.12 -6.83
N LEU A 366 -4.80 24.76 -5.55
CA LEU A 366 -3.83 25.23 -4.56
C LEU A 366 -2.50 24.46 -4.66
N PHE A 367 -2.40 23.52 -5.59
CA PHE A 367 -1.19 22.80 -5.94
C PHE A 367 -0.06 23.77 -6.37
N GLY A 368 1.00 23.84 -5.56
CA GLY A 368 2.14 24.74 -5.78
C GLY A 368 2.20 25.94 -4.82
N THR A 369 1.19 26.13 -3.97
CA THR A 369 1.38 26.95 -2.76
C THR A 369 2.49 26.33 -1.92
N GLN A 370 3.40 27.16 -1.39
CA GLN A 370 4.59 26.72 -0.67
C GLN A 370 4.21 26.09 0.68
N TYR A 371 3.80 24.81 0.69
CA TYR A 371 3.84 24.04 1.92
C TYR A 371 5.26 23.54 2.17
N ARG A 372 5.69 23.66 3.43
CA ARG A 372 7.02 23.24 3.85
C ARG A 372 7.01 21.73 4.04
N THR A 373 7.79 21.01 3.24
CA THR A 373 8.07 19.60 3.49
C THR A 373 9.21 19.48 4.47
N ALA A 374 9.21 18.43 5.30
CA ALA A 374 10.28 18.17 6.25
C ALA A 374 11.62 17.90 5.54
N THR A 375 11.58 17.30 4.35
CA THR A 375 12.76 17.02 3.53
C THR A 375 12.61 17.63 2.13
N PRO A 376 13.56 18.47 1.67
CA PRO A 376 13.55 19.01 0.32
C PRO A 376 13.50 17.90 -0.74
N GLY A 377 12.68 18.08 -1.77
CA GLY A 377 12.58 17.12 -2.88
C GLY A 377 11.72 15.88 -2.58
N ARG A 378 11.12 15.80 -1.39
CA ARG A 378 10.32 14.65 -0.94
C ARG A 378 9.03 15.12 -0.28
N LEU A 379 8.00 14.31 -0.43
CA LEU A 379 6.73 14.46 0.24
C LEU A 379 6.38 13.12 0.87
N VAL A 380 6.23 13.10 2.19
CA VAL A 380 5.73 11.95 2.95
C VAL A 380 4.21 12.07 3.01
N VAL A 381 3.51 11.15 2.36
CA VAL A 381 2.04 11.16 2.26
C VAL A 381 1.45 10.06 3.12
N GLU A 382 0.60 10.40 4.08
CA GLU A 382 -0.22 9.42 4.82
C GLU A 382 -1.41 9.00 3.95
N LEU A 383 -1.41 7.75 3.48
CA LEU A 383 -2.42 7.19 2.58
C LEU A 383 -3.65 6.71 3.37
N HIS A 384 -3.36 6.06 4.49
CA HIS A 384 -4.33 5.77 5.53
C HIS A 384 -3.67 6.14 6.85
N PRO A 385 -4.44 6.45 7.90
CA PRO A 385 -3.90 6.69 9.22
C PRO A 385 -2.81 5.65 9.62
N CYS A 386 -1.58 6.11 9.94
CA CYS A 386 -0.39 5.27 10.22
C CYS A 386 0.18 4.42 9.04
N VAL A 387 -0.26 4.68 7.81
CA VAL A 387 0.24 4.04 6.58
C VAL A 387 0.69 5.15 5.64
N TYR A 388 2.00 5.24 5.39
CA TYR A 388 2.56 6.33 4.61
C TYR A 388 3.41 5.83 3.44
N THR A 389 3.55 6.68 2.44
CA THR A 389 4.47 6.48 1.33
C THR A 389 5.31 7.74 1.12
N VAL A 390 6.46 7.57 0.47
CA VAL A 390 7.34 8.69 0.12
C VAL A 390 7.37 8.84 -1.39
N VAL A 391 7.01 10.02 -1.86
CA VAL A 391 7.04 10.36 -3.28
C VAL A 391 8.06 11.46 -3.54
N ARG A 392 8.56 11.51 -4.78
CA ARG A 392 9.42 12.61 -5.21
C ARG A 392 8.57 13.87 -5.29
N TRP A 393 8.98 14.91 -4.58
CA TRP A 393 8.29 16.19 -4.61
C TRP A 393 9.14 17.19 -5.39
N PRO A 394 8.66 17.69 -6.53
CA PRO A 394 9.44 18.60 -7.34
C PRO A 394 9.72 19.88 -6.54
N VAL A 395 11.00 20.21 -6.39
CA VAL A 395 11.43 21.48 -5.82
C VAL A 395 11.16 22.53 -6.88
N GLN A 396 10.02 23.22 -6.74
CA GLN A 396 9.65 24.39 -7.53
C GLN A 396 9.52 24.11 -9.04
N TYR A 397 8.31 23.76 -9.47
CA TYR A 397 7.96 24.00 -10.86
C TYR A 397 7.99 25.50 -11.14
N SER A 398 8.62 25.91 -12.24
CA SER A 398 8.26 27.19 -12.85
C SER A 398 6.74 27.17 -13.09
N GLU A 399 6.06 28.31 -12.94
CA GLU A 399 4.59 28.38 -13.13
C GLU A 399 4.12 27.73 -14.44
N LYS A 400 4.97 27.74 -15.47
CA LYS A 400 4.74 27.10 -16.77
C LYS A 400 4.64 25.57 -16.67
N GLU A 401 5.56 24.92 -15.96
CA GLU A 401 5.55 23.46 -15.79
C GLU A 401 4.38 23.02 -14.91
N GLY A 402 4.06 23.82 -13.88
CA GLY A 402 2.88 23.60 -13.03
C GLY A 402 1.56 23.78 -13.78
N ARG A 403 1.49 24.68 -14.78
CA ARG A 403 0.35 24.77 -15.70
C ARG A 403 0.25 23.54 -16.60
N ARG A 404 1.35 23.11 -17.19
CA ARG A 404 1.37 21.95 -18.09
C ARG A 404 0.95 20.65 -17.38
N GLN A 405 1.41 20.45 -16.14
CA GLN A 405 0.96 19.33 -15.32
C GLN A 405 -0.52 19.43 -14.96
N ARG A 406 -1.02 20.64 -14.63
CA ARG A 406 -2.45 20.86 -14.40
C ARG A 406 -3.28 20.51 -15.64
N GLU A 407 -2.88 20.97 -16.82
CA GLU A 407 -3.55 20.68 -18.09
C GLU A 407 -3.60 19.17 -18.39
N LEU A 408 -2.47 18.47 -18.23
CA LEU A 408 -2.39 17.01 -18.35
C LEU A 408 -3.33 16.31 -17.38
N PHE A 409 -3.36 16.75 -16.12
CA PHE A 409 -4.20 16.14 -15.10
C PHE A 409 -5.69 16.38 -15.39
N THR A 410 -6.07 17.63 -15.68
CA THR A 410 -7.46 17.98 -16.04
C THR A 410 -7.95 17.27 -17.29
N GLY A 411 -7.06 17.06 -18.28
CA GLY A 411 -7.37 16.30 -19.49
C GLY A 411 -7.69 14.84 -19.18
N ILE A 412 -6.80 14.16 -18.43
CA ILE A 412 -7.00 12.75 -18.05
C ILE A 412 -8.23 12.57 -17.16
N THR A 413 -8.43 13.44 -16.16
CA THR A 413 -9.62 13.36 -15.29
C THR A 413 -10.90 13.67 -16.04
N GLY A 414 -10.86 14.57 -17.03
CA GLY A 414 -11.98 14.88 -17.91
C GLY A 414 -12.36 13.70 -18.80
N GLU A 415 -11.37 13.06 -19.43
CA GLU A 415 -11.57 11.86 -20.27
C GLU A 415 -12.10 10.69 -19.45
N ILE A 416 -11.51 10.40 -18.30
CA ILE A 416 -11.98 9.35 -17.39
C ILE A 416 -13.39 9.67 -16.88
N GLY A 417 -13.66 10.93 -16.54
CA GLY A 417 -14.98 11.40 -16.12
C GLY A 417 -16.05 11.16 -17.20
N GLY A 418 -15.71 11.42 -18.46
CA GLY A 418 -16.54 11.10 -19.63
C GLY A 418 -16.85 9.60 -19.70
N VAL A 419 -15.82 8.76 -19.71
CA VAL A 419 -15.97 7.29 -19.77
C VAL A 419 -16.80 6.74 -18.59
N VAL A 420 -16.59 7.27 -17.38
CA VAL A 420 -17.35 6.85 -16.19
C VAL A 420 -18.82 7.24 -16.32
N ASN A 421 -19.13 8.42 -16.87
CA ASN A 421 -20.50 8.83 -17.13
C ASN A 421 -21.15 7.95 -18.20
N ASP A 422 -20.44 7.66 -19.30
CA ASP A 422 -20.92 6.74 -20.35
C ASP A 422 -21.23 5.35 -19.77
N LEU A 423 -20.38 4.83 -18.88
CA LEU A 423 -20.62 3.55 -18.21
C LEU A 423 -21.81 3.59 -17.24
N LYS A 424 -22.04 4.71 -16.55
CA LYS A 424 -23.23 4.88 -15.69
C LYS A 424 -24.51 4.91 -16.53
N GLU A 425 -24.50 5.60 -17.67
CA GLU A 425 -25.61 5.62 -18.61
C GLU A 425 -25.87 4.23 -19.18
N ALA A 426 -24.82 3.53 -19.63
CA ALA A 426 -24.93 2.16 -20.14
C ALA A 426 -25.53 1.20 -19.09
N ARG A 427 -25.09 1.30 -17.83
CA ARG A 427 -25.66 0.53 -16.72
C ARG A 427 -27.13 0.85 -16.50
N SER A 428 -27.49 2.13 -16.47
CA SER A 428 -28.90 2.54 -16.32
C SER A 428 -29.78 2.02 -17.46
N GLY A 429 -29.26 2.00 -18.69
CA GLY A 429 -29.92 1.38 -19.84
C GLY A 429 -30.10 -0.13 -19.69
N LEU A 430 -29.10 -0.83 -19.14
CA LEU A 430 -29.18 -2.26 -18.86
C LEU A 430 -30.24 -2.58 -17.79
N ASP A 431 -30.27 -1.80 -16.70
CA ASP A 431 -31.25 -1.95 -15.62
C ASP A 431 -32.69 -1.70 -16.12
N GLU A 432 -32.88 -0.79 -17.07
CA GLU A 432 -34.18 -0.59 -17.73
C GLU A 432 -34.56 -1.75 -18.65
N ALA A 433 -33.60 -2.30 -19.41
CA ALA A 433 -33.83 -3.46 -20.26
C ALA A 433 -34.24 -4.70 -19.44
N ILE A 434 -33.58 -4.93 -18.30
CA ILE A 434 -33.92 -6.00 -17.35
C ILE A 434 -35.36 -5.83 -16.85
N ARG A 435 -35.74 -4.62 -16.40
CA ARG A 435 -37.12 -4.33 -15.95
C ARG A 435 -38.18 -4.50 -17.03
N ARG A 436 -37.83 -4.37 -18.32
CA ARG A 436 -38.76 -4.63 -19.43
C ARG A 436 -38.94 -6.13 -19.65
N LEU A 437 -37.86 -6.90 -19.62
CA LEU A 437 -37.92 -8.36 -19.75
C LEU A 437 -38.73 -9.00 -18.60
N GLU A 438 -38.52 -8.55 -17.36
CA GLU A 438 -39.29 -9.02 -16.20
C GLU A 438 -40.79 -8.76 -16.37
N ARG A 439 -41.17 -7.58 -16.89
CA ARG A 439 -42.57 -7.24 -17.21
C ARG A 439 -43.15 -8.08 -18.34
N SER A 440 -42.34 -8.49 -19.32
CA SER A 440 -42.76 -9.36 -20.41
C SER A 440 -42.95 -10.81 -19.98
N ILE A 441 -42.20 -11.30 -19.01
CA ILE A 441 -42.33 -12.68 -18.48
C ILE A 441 -43.60 -12.82 -17.61
N GLN A 442 -44.07 -11.74 -16.99
CA GLN A 442 -45.27 -11.74 -16.17
C GLN A 442 -46.58 -11.65 -16.97
N LYS A 443 -46.51 -11.40 -18.28
CA LYS A 443 -47.66 -11.41 -19.19
C LYS A 443 -47.69 -12.72 -19.95
#